data_AF-A0A542DEY0-F1
#
_entry.id   AF-A0A542DEY0-F1
#
_cell.length_a   1.000
_cell.length_b   1.000
_cell.length_c   1.000
_cell.angle_alpha   90.00
_cell.angle_beta   90.00
_cell.angle_gamma   90.00
#
_symmetry.space_group_name_H-M   'P 1'
#
loop_
_entity.id
_entity.type
_entity.pdbx_description
1 polymer ?
#
loop_
_entity_poly.entity_id
_entity_poly.type
_entity_poly.pdbx_seq_one_letter_code
_entity_poly.pdbx_strand_id
1 'polypeptide(L)'
;MIRRARVLLALDSSVGEVDSQEVISARVGVSAETLRLVAKRFAETGGDVWAAISRSKCEHPPVPSPVTGEAEAKLIALPCSQPLGEGRPTVRLFHVQPDSGLPANVTSAIP
;
A
#
# COMPACT_ATOMS: atom_id res chain seq x y z
N MET A 1 0.18 -7.91 6.64
CA MET A 1 0.74 -8.03 8.00
C MET A 1 0.84 -9.47 8.48
N ILE A 2 -0.21 -10.29 8.40
CA ILE A 2 -0.30 -11.62 9.05
C ILE A 2 0.87 -12.57 8.71
N ARG A 3 1.33 -12.63 7.45
CA ARG A 3 2.47 -13.50 7.07
C ARG A 3 3.78 -13.13 7.76
N ARG A 4 4.11 -11.83 7.86
CA ARG A 4 5.36 -11.37 8.49
C ARG A 4 5.37 -11.64 10.00
N ALA A 5 4.23 -11.46 10.66
CA ALA A 5 4.07 -11.82 12.07
C ALA A 5 4.26 -13.33 12.30
N ARG A 6 3.70 -14.18 11.44
CA ARG A 6 3.90 -15.63 11.50
C ARG A 6 5.37 -16.04 11.31
N VAL A 7 6.09 -15.34 10.43
CA VAL A 7 7.54 -15.56 10.26
C VAL A 7 8.29 -15.24 11.54
N LEU A 8 8.05 -14.08 12.17
CA LEU A 8 8.74 -13.71 13.41
C LEU A 8 8.43 -14.68 14.54
N LEU A 9 7.18 -15.11 14.68
CA LEU A 9 6.78 -16.09 15.68
C LEU A 9 7.46 -17.45 15.47
N ALA A 10 7.63 -17.87 14.22
CA ALA A 10 8.31 -19.14 13.91
C ALA A 10 9.83 -19.07 14.07
N LEU A 11 10.41 -17.88 14.10
CA LEU A 11 11.84 -17.64 14.37
C LEU A 11 12.12 -17.29 15.83
N ASP A 12 11.09 -17.25 16.68
CA ASP A 12 11.23 -16.85 18.08
C ASP A 12 11.81 -18.00 18.93
N SER A 13 13.11 -17.91 19.21
CA SER A 13 13.83 -18.89 20.02
C SER A 13 13.43 -18.85 21.50
N SER A 14 12.65 -17.86 21.97
CA SER A 14 12.16 -17.85 23.35
C SER A 14 11.06 -18.89 23.59
N VAL A 15 10.40 -19.34 22.52
CA VAL A 15 9.29 -20.31 22.57
C VAL A 15 9.79 -21.76 22.42
N GLY A 16 11.02 -21.96 21.97
CA GLY A 16 11.64 -23.28 21.83
C GLY A 16 12.74 -23.30 20.77
N GLU A 17 13.17 -24.51 20.41
CA GLU A 17 14.16 -24.69 19.35
C GLU A 17 13.57 -24.31 17.98
N VAL A 18 14.35 -23.54 17.22
CA VAL A 18 13.92 -23.04 15.91
C VAL A 18 14.29 -24.05 14.83
N ASP A 19 13.28 -24.50 14.09
CA ASP A 19 13.45 -25.41 12.94
C ASP A 19 14.32 -24.79 11.83
N SER A 20 14.78 -25.61 10.88
CA SER A 20 15.50 -25.11 9.71
C SER A 20 14.66 -24.16 8.87
N GLN A 21 15.32 -23.23 8.17
CA GLN A 21 14.65 -22.21 7.36
C GLN A 21 13.73 -22.81 6.29
N GLU A 22 14.09 -23.97 5.73
CA GLU A 22 13.28 -24.70 4.74
C GLU A 22 11.95 -25.17 5.34
N VAL A 23 12.00 -25.79 6.52
CA VAL A 23 10.82 -26.27 7.25
C VAL A 23 9.91 -25.11 7.63
N ILE A 24 10.47 -24.01 8.14
CA ILE A 24 9.70 -22.83 8.53
C ILE A 24 9.05 -22.19 7.29
N SER A 25 9.80 -22.07 6.19
CA SER A 25 9.31 -21.46 4.95
C SER A 25 8.11 -22.22 4.37
N ALA A 26 8.18 -23.55 4.37
CA ALA A 26 7.09 -24.42 3.95
C ALA A 26 5.88 -24.32 4.89
N ARG A 27 6.10 -24.36 6.21
CA ARG A 27 5.04 -24.26 7.23
C ARG A 27 4.29 -22.93 7.17
N VAL A 28 5.02 -21.83 7.02
CA VAL A 28 4.45 -20.46 6.97
C VAL A 28 3.90 -20.11 5.58
N GLY A 29 4.32 -20.83 4.53
CA GLY A 29 3.91 -20.61 3.14
C GLY A 29 4.56 -19.38 2.52
N VAL A 30 5.86 -19.19 2.76
CA VAL A 30 6.66 -18.08 2.21
C VAL A 30 7.97 -18.60 1.62
N SER A 31 8.64 -17.81 0.77
CA SER A 31 9.98 -18.17 0.30
C SER A 31 11.03 -18.01 1.40
N ALA A 32 12.13 -18.76 1.29
CA ALA A 32 13.30 -18.59 2.18
C ALA A 32 13.82 -17.14 2.16
N GLU A 33 13.85 -16.49 1.00
CA GLU A 33 14.21 -15.06 0.89
C GLU A 33 13.26 -14.16 1.69
N THR A 34 11.95 -14.42 1.64
CA THR A 34 10.98 -13.64 2.45
C THR A 34 11.28 -13.77 3.93
N LEU A 35 11.61 -14.99 4.39
CA LEU A 35 12.05 -15.27 5.75
C LEU A 35 13.27 -14.43 6.13
N ARG A 36 14.30 -14.44 5.28
CA ARG A 36 15.55 -13.67 5.45
C ARG A 36 15.28 -12.17 5.52
N LEU A 37 14.46 -11.64 4.62
CA LEU A 37 14.13 -10.21 4.56
C LEU A 37 13.33 -9.75 5.78
N VAL A 38 12.43 -10.58 6.30
CA VAL A 38 11.67 -10.25 7.52
C VAL A 38 12.59 -10.27 8.74
N ALA A 39 13.45 -11.28 8.88
CA ALA A 39 14.43 -11.35 9.96
C ALA A 39 15.41 -10.16 9.91
N LYS A 40 15.92 -9.84 8.72
CA LYS A 40 16.78 -8.66 8.49
C LYS A 40 16.07 -7.37 8.92
N ARG A 41 14.83 -7.15 8.48
CA ARG A 41 14.06 -5.96 8.84
C ARG A 41 13.84 -5.85 10.35
N PHE A 42 13.58 -6.96 11.03
CA PHE A 42 13.42 -7.00 12.49
C PHE A 42 14.71 -6.60 13.23
N ALA A 43 15.87 -7.08 12.75
CA ALA A 43 17.16 -6.67 13.29
C ALA A 43 17.44 -5.17 13.04
N GLU A 44 17.14 -4.66 11.83
CA GLU A 44 17.30 -3.25 11.47
C GLU A 44 16.39 -2.30 12.27
N THR A 45 15.22 -2.79 12.73
CA THR A 45 14.30 -2.03 13.59
C THR A 45 14.60 -2.20 15.09
N GLY A 46 15.77 -2.74 15.45
CA GLY A 46 16.16 -2.91 16.86
C GLY A 46 15.30 -3.92 17.63
N GLY A 47 14.70 -4.89 16.93
CA GLY A 47 13.79 -5.86 17.54
C GLY A 47 12.36 -5.34 17.73
N ASP A 48 12.01 -4.17 17.18
CA ASP A 48 10.63 -3.69 17.21
C ASP A 48 9.75 -4.51 16.25
N VAL A 49 8.85 -5.31 16.82
CA VAL A 49 7.93 -6.19 16.07
C VAL A 49 7.02 -5.37 15.16
N TRP A 50 6.50 -4.23 15.64
CA TRP A 50 5.52 -3.44 14.92
C TRP A 50 6.12 -2.81 13.66
N ALA A 51 7.32 -2.26 13.74
CA ALA A 51 8.09 -1.68 12.64
C ALA A 51 8.51 -2.73 11.60
N ALA A 52 8.78 -3.97 12.05
CA ALA A 52 9.12 -5.08 11.17
C ALA A 52 7.92 -5.57 10.34
N ILE A 53 6.73 -5.68 10.95
CA ILE A 53 5.54 -6.24 10.27
C ILE A 53 4.69 -5.19 9.55
N SER A 54 4.77 -3.93 9.97
CA SER A 54 3.99 -2.83 9.41
C SER A 54 4.45 -2.49 7.99
N ARG A 55 3.49 -1.99 7.20
CA ARG A 55 3.81 -1.38 5.90
C ARG A 55 4.52 -0.05 6.19
N SER A 56 5.68 0.18 5.56
CA SER A 56 6.27 1.51 5.58
C SER A 56 5.27 2.51 5.01
N LYS A 57 5.05 3.59 5.74
CA LYS A 57 4.24 4.70 5.25
C LYS A 57 5.00 5.34 4.09
N CYS A 58 4.33 5.47 2.96
CA CYS A 58 4.84 6.28 1.87
C CYS A 58 4.39 7.71 2.12
N GLU A 59 5.30 8.68 2.06
CA GLU A 59 4.99 10.11 2.16
C GLU A 59 3.98 10.52 1.07
N HIS A 60 4.16 9.97 -0.14
CA HIS A 60 3.30 10.18 -1.29
C HIS A 60 2.84 8.83 -1.85
N PRO A 61 1.64 8.75 -2.48
CA PRO A 61 1.24 7.55 -3.17
C PRO A 61 2.23 7.23 -4.31
N PRO A 62 2.53 5.95 -4.59
CA PRO A 62 3.48 5.56 -5.64
C PRO A 62 3.08 6.06 -7.03
N VAL A 63 1.77 6.25 -7.24
CA VAL A 63 1.20 6.87 -8.43
C VAL A 63 0.52 8.16 -7.96
N PRO A 64 0.83 9.33 -8.56
CA PRO A 64 0.16 10.56 -8.19
C PRO A 64 -1.34 10.45 -8.48
N SER A 65 -2.16 11.04 -7.61
CA SER A 65 -3.60 11.08 -7.82
C SER A 65 -3.93 11.87 -9.10
N PRO A 66 -4.76 11.33 -10.01
CA PRO A 66 -5.27 12.12 -11.13
C PRO A 66 -6.20 13.25 -10.67
N VAL A 67 -6.77 13.12 -9.47
CA VAL A 67 -7.56 14.15 -8.81
C VAL A 67 -6.60 15.06 -8.03
N THR A 68 -6.31 16.21 -8.61
CA THR A 68 -5.51 17.28 -7.98
C THR A 68 -6.38 18.18 -7.11
N GLY A 69 -5.80 18.97 -6.21
CA GLY A 69 -6.56 19.92 -5.37
C GLY A 69 -7.36 20.94 -6.19
N GLU A 70 -6.88 21.30 -7.39
CA GLU A 70 -7.62 22.10 -8.37
C GLU A 70 -8.88 21.40 -8.87
N ALA A 71 -8.75 20.13 -9.23
CA ALA A 71 -9.89 19.32 -9.67
C ALA A 71 -10.91 19.16 -8.53
N GLU A 72 -10.45 18.96 -7.29
CA GLU A 72 -11.31 18.91 -6.10
C GLU A 72 -12.03 20.23 -5.86
N ALA A 73 -11.33 21.37 -5.94
CA ALA A 73 -11.93 22.69 -5.75
C ALA A 73 -13.02 22.96 -6.80
N LYS A 74 -12.77 22.62 -8.06
CA LYS A 74 -13.75 22.73 -9.15
C LYS A 74 -14.95 21.81 -8.90
N LEU A 75 -14.72 20.58 -8.40
CA LEU A 75 -15.78 19.64 -8.07
C LEU A 75 -16.64 20.10 -6.90
N ILE A 76 -16.03 20.65 -5.85
CA ILE A 76 -16.74 21.18 -4.66
C ILE A 76 -17.56 22.43 -5.01
N ALA A 77 -17.05 23.28 -5.91
CA ALA A 77 -17.74 24.48 -6.38
C ALA A 77 -18.94 24.17 -7.29
N LEU A 78 -19.05 22.95 -7.84
CA LEU A 78 -20.23 22.55 -8.60
C LEU A 78 -21.43 22.50 -7.65
N PRO A 79 -22.50 23.26 -7.92
CA PRO A 79 -23.67 23.23 -7.07
C PRO A 79 -24.28 21.82 -7.10
N CYS A 80 -24.45 21.24 -5.91
CA CYS A 80 -25.28 20.04 -5.75
C CYS A 80 -26.71 20.40 -6.12
N SER A 81 -27.15 20.08 -7.34
CA SER A 81 -28.58 20.12 -7.68
C SER A 81 -29.30 19.08 -6.82
N GLN A 82 -30.41 19.45 -6.18
CA GLN A 82 -31.20 18.52 -5.38
C GLN A 82 -31.60 17.31 -6.24
N PRO A 83 -31.38 16.06 -5.78
CA PRO A 83 -31.82 14.90 -6.53
C PRO A 83 -33.35 14.93 -6.63
N LEU A 84 -33.85 14.91 -7.86
CA LEU A 84 -35.27 15.01 -8.16
C LEU A 84 -35.95 13.65 -7.93
N GLY A 85 -36.40 13.38 -6.71
CA GLY A 85 -37.25 12.23 -6.36
C GLY A 85 -36.52 10.92 -6.02
N GLU A 86 -37.27 9.82 -5.91
CA GLU A 86 -36.81 8.45 -5.57
C GLU A 86 -36.02 7.76 -6.71
N GLY A 87 -35.46 8.55 -7.62
CA GLY A 87 -34.68 8.07 -8.76
C GLY A 87 -33.23 7.73 -8.38
N ARG A 88 -32.64 6.79 -9.13
CA ARG A 88 -31.21 6.48 -8.99
C ARG A 88 -30.39 7.75 -9.32
N PRO A 89 -29.48 8.20 -8.44
CA PRO A 89 -28.65 9.36 -8.74
C PRO A 89 -27.80 9.05 -9.98
N THR A 90 -27.88 9.91 -10.99
CA THR A 90 -27.06 9.81 -12.21
C THR A 90 -25.77 10.58 -12.01
N VAL A 91 -24.62 9.92 -12.14
CA VAL A 91 -23.32 10.60 -12.19
C VAL A 91 -23.19 11.28 -13.55
N ARG A 92 -22.92 12.58 -13.56
CA ARG A 92 -22.50 13.28 -14.78
C ARG A 92 -20.99 13.31 -14.86
N LEU A 93 -20.46 13.02 -16.04
CA LEU A 93 -19.03 13.02 -16.29
C LEU A 93 -18.49 14.45 -16.19
N PHE A 94 -17.56 14.67 -15.25
CA PHE A 94 -16.79 15.89 -15.15
C PHE A 94 -15.44 15.67 -15.82
N HIS A 95 -15.14 16.48 -16.84
CA HIS A 95 -13.85 16.45 -17.51
C HIS A 95 -12.94 17.49 -16.85
N VAL A 96 -11.94 17.00 -16.12
CA VAL A 96 -10.81 17.83 -15.70
C VAL A 96 -9.99 18.11 -16.97
N GLN A 97 -9.95 19.37 -17.40
CA GLN A 97 -9.00 19.78 -18.44
C GLN A 97 -7.60 19.61 -17.86
N PRO A 98 -6.67 18.90 -18.53
CA PRO A 98 -5.30 18.87 -18.08
C PRO A 98 -4.78 20.30 -18.13
N ASP A 99 -4.41 20.86 -16.97
CA ASP A 99 -3.59 22.06 -16.96
C ASP A 99 -2.36 21.78 -17.83
N SER A 100 -1.98 22.74 -18.65
CA SER A 100 -0.87 22.67 -19.63
C SER A 100 0.52 22.52 -18.98
N GLY A 101 0.61 21.94 -17.79
CA GLY A 101 1.82 21.60 -17.04
C GLY A 101 1.88 20.10 -16.75
N LEU A 102 1.85 19.26 -17.78
CA LEU A 102 2.25 17.86 -17.64
C LEU A 102 3.79 17.81 -17.56
N PRO A 103 4.41 17.28 -16.49
CA PRO A 103 5.85 16.99 -16.55
C PRO A 103 6.07 15.94 -17.64
N ALA A 104 6.95 16.26 -18.59
CA ALA A 104 7.19 15.51 -19.82
C ALA A 104 7.78 14.09 -19.65
N ASN A 105 7.73 13.47 -18.46
CA ASN A 105 8.43 12.22 -18.18
C ASN A 105 7.52 11.00 -17.94
N VAL A 106 6.21 11.07 -18.18
CA VAL A 106 5.32 9.88 -18.15
C VAL A 106 5.21 9.23 -19.54
N THR A 107 6.34 8.96 -20.19
CA THR A 107 6.42 8.06 -21.35
C THR A 107 7.77 7.35 -21.32
N SER A 108 7.95 6.47 -20.35
CA SER A 108 8.70 5.22 -20.53
C SER A 108 8.48 4.35 -19.29
N ALA A 109 8.54 3.03 -19.47
CA ALA A 109 8.36 1.99 -18.45
C ALA A 109 6.91 1.59 -18.15
N ILE A 110 6.24 1.04 -19.17
CA ILE A 110 5.52 -0.22 -18.99
C ILE A 110 6.06 -1.16 -20.08
N PRO A 111 6.65 -2.33 -19.74
CA PRO A 111 7.01 -3.34 -20.74
C PRO A 111 5.77 -3.99 -21.37
#